data_AF-A0A0Q0AT66-F1
#
_entry.id   AF-A0A0Q0AT66-F1
#
_cell.length_a   1.000
_cell.length_b   1.000
_cell.length_c   1.000
_cell.angle_alpha   90.00
_cell.angle_beta   90.00
_cell.angle_gamma   90.00
#
_symmetry.space_group_name_H-M   'P 1'
#
loop_
_entity.id
_entity.type
_entity.pdbx_description
1 polymer ?
#
loop_
_entity_poly.entity_id
_entity_poly.type
_entity_poly.pdbx_seq_one_letter_code
_entity_poly.pdbx_strand_id
1 'polypeptide(L)'
;MAKIGHPDVFPEGRFFPDTYRYVRGMTDAELLKQAYNRLEEVLDEEWQARSSEAPYSNPYQALIMASMVEKETGVPQERGQIAGVFVRRLKLGMQLQTDPAVIYGMGERYNGKLTRANLREPTPYNTYVIAGMPPTPISLVGREAIHAALNPVAGSSLYFVAKGDGSHVFSDDLDAHNSAVRDYQLKRRADYRSSPAPAAAPAPTGAPAADSPASPPEPETAPDAPQSEPDTQ
;
A
#
# COMPACT_ATOMS: atom_id res chain seq x y z
N MET A 1 16.34 -5.49 3.73
CA MET A 1 17.23 -4.51 3.06
C MET A 1 18.70 -4.95 3.03
N ALA A 2 19.28 -5.48 4.11
CA ALA A 2 20.67 -6.00 4.11
C ALA A 2 20.97 -7.00 2.98
N LYS A 3 20.08 -7.99 2.74
CA LYS A 3 20.24 -8.99 1.65
C LYS A 3 20.30 -8.39 0.24
N ILE A 4 19.83 -7.16 0.05
CA ILE A 4 19.83 -6.47 -1.25
C ILE A 4 20.84 -5.32 -1.31
N GLY A 5 21.71 -5.17 -0.29
CA GLY A 5 22.80 -4.19 -0.28
C GLY A 5 22.54 -2.90 0.52
N HIS A 6 21.44 -2.83 1.29
CA HIS A 6 21.04 -1.61 2.00
C HIS A 6 20.77 -1.86 3.50
N PRO A 7 21.76 -2.26 4.31
CA PRO A 7 21.53 -2.75 5.68
C PRO A 7 20.85 -1.75 6.63
N ASP A 8 21.16 -0.46 6.53
CA ASP A 8 20.66 0.58 7.45
C ASP A 8 19.39 1.31 6.95
N VAL A 9 18.78 0.78 5.89
CA VAL A 9 17.59 1.38 5.28
C VAL A 9 16.33 0.68 5.79
N PHE A 10 15.36 1.45 6.26
CA PHE A 10 14.05 0.93 6.63
C PHE A 10 13.25 0.55 5.36
N PRO A 11 12.68 -0.67 5.27
CA PRO A 11 12.12 -1.20 4.02
C PRO A 11 10.79 -0.58 3.58
N GLU A 12 10.02 0.03 4.48
CA GLU A 12 8.64 0.44 4.18
C GLU A 12 8.57 1.44 3.02
N GLY A 13 7.64 1.20 2.09
CA GLY A 13 7.45 2.02 0.89
C GLY A 13 8.58 1.96 -0.14
N ARG A 14 9.64 1.14 0.07
CA ARG A 14 10.84 1.12 -0.79
C ARG A 14 10.84 0.06 -1.90
N PHE A 15 9.67 -0.42 -2.28
CA PHE A 15 9.51 -1.38 -3.37
C PHE A 15 8.40 -0.90 -4.29
N PHE A 16 8.70 -0.76 -5.58
CA PHE A 16 7.71 -0.28 -6.52
C PHE A 16 6.66 -1.38 -6.79
N PRO A 17 5.35 -1.10 -6.69
CA PRO A 17 4.33 -2.07 -7.03
C PRO A 17 4.19 -2.16 -8.56
N ASP A 18 4.61 -3.28 -9.15
CA ASP A 18 4.55 -3.54 -10.59
C ASP A 18 4.39 -5.05 -10.85
N THR A 19 4.19 -5.42 -12.12
CA THR A 19 4.21 -6.80 -12.58
C THR A 19 5.65 -7.23 -12.85
N TYR A 20 6.22 -8.01 -11.93
CA TYR A 20 7.58 -8.54 -12.07
C TYR A 20 7.59 -9.92 -12.70
N ARG A 21 8.53 -10.12 -13.63
CA ARG A 21 8.84 -11.43 -14.21
C ARG A 21 10.02 -12.04 -13.48
N TYR A 22 9.89 -13.30 -13.10
CA TYR A 22 10.94 -14.07 -12.43
C TYR A 22 11.17 -15.41 -13.15
N VAL A 23 12.32 -16.01 -12.91
CA VAL A 23 12.71 -17.31 -13.48
C VAL A 23 12.86 -18.36 -12.38
N ARG A 24 12.78 -19.64 -12.74
CA ARG A 24 13.01 -20.74 -11.80
C ARG A 24 14.41 -20.62 -11.19
N GLY A 25 14.47 -20.67 -9.86
CA GLY A 25 15.73 -20.54 -9.10
C GLY A 25 16.07 -19.11 -8.68
N MET A 26 15.32 -18.09 -9.14
CA MET A 26 15.44 -16.73 -8.62
C MET A 26 14.98 -16.68 -7.16
N THR A 27 15.77 -16.01 -6.32
CA THR A 27 15.49 -15.80 -4.90
C THR A 27 14.51 -14.66 -4.67
N ASP A 28 13.88 -14.67 -3.49
CA ASP A 28 13.05 -13.56 -2.99
C ASP A 28 13.84 -12.23 -2.93
N ALA A 29 15.11 -12.29 -2.51
CA ALA A 29 15.99 -11.14 -2.43
C ALA A 29 16.29 -10.52 -3.82
N GLU A 30 16.49 -11.34 -4.85
CA GLU A 30 16.70 -10.83 -6.21
C GLU A 30 15.46 -10.12 -6.76
N LEU A 31 14.28 -10.69 -6.52
CA LEU A 31 13.01 -10.08 -6.91
C LEU A 31 12.77 -8.74 -6.18
N LEU A 32 13.03 -8.70 -4.87
CA LEU A 32 12.92 -7.47 -4.08
C LEU A 32 13.95 -6.43 -4.50
N LYS A 33 15.17 -6.84 -4.89
CA LYS A 33 16.19 -5.93 -5.43
C LYS A 33 15.72 -5.32 -6.75
N GLN A 34 15.08 -6.10 -7.62
CA GLN A 34 14.48 -5.57 -8.84
C GLN A 34 13.40 -4.53 -8.54
N ALA A 35 12.51 -4.81 -7.58
CA ALA A 35 11.46 -3.87 -7.19
C ALA A 35 11.99 -2.59 -6.51
N TYR A 36 13.07 -2.72 -5.73
CA TYR A 36 13.78 -1.58 -5.13
C TYR A 36 14.39 -0.69 -6.21
N ASN A 37 15.18 -1.28 -7.11
CA ASN A 37 15.82 -0.52 -8.20
C ASN A 37 14.78 0.19 -9.07
N ARG A 38 13.65 -0.49 -9.35
CA ARG A 38 12.56 0.11 -10.11
C ARG A 38 11.96 1.33 -9.42
N LEU A 39 11.83 1.30 -8.09
CA LEU A 39 11.36 2.46 -7.34
C LEU A 39 12.34 3.63 -7.45
N GLU A 40 13.64 3.38 -7.26
CA GLU A 40 14.66 4.42 -7.31
C GLU A 40 14.65 5.10 -8.69
N GLU A 41 14.55 4.32 -9.78
CA GLU A 41 14.40 4.86 -11.14
C GLU A 41 13.17 5.77 -11.28
N VAL A 42 11.99 5.27 -10.88
CA VAL A 42 10.72 6.04 -10.96
C VAL A 42 10.82 7.31 -10.12
N LEU A 43 11.36 7.20 -8.91
CA LEU A 43 11.45 8.30 -7.98
C LEU A 43 12.41 9.37 -8.47
N ASP A 44 13.55 8.97 -9.06
CA ASP A 44 14.50 9.90 -9.68
C ASP A 44 13.88 10.61 -10.90
N GLU A 45 13.18 9.88 -11.78
CA GLU A 45 12.47 10.46 -12.94
C GLU A 45 11.46 11.53 -12.50
N GLU A 46 10.56 11.19 -11.58
CA GLU A 46 9.54 12.12 -11.08
C GLU A 46 10.18 13.28 -10.30
N TRP A 47 11.27 13.02 -9.56
CA TRP A 47 11.98 14.07 -8.82
C TRP A 47 12.58 15.12 -9.74
N GLN A 48 13.16 14.73 -10.88
CA GLN A 48 13.68 15.68 -11.87
C GLN A 48 12.56 16.49 -12.53
N ALA A 49 11.37 15.90 -12.69
CA ALA A 49 10.19 16.54 -13.28
C ALA A 49 9.32 17.31 -12.27
N ARG A 50 9.73 17.41 -11.00
CA ARG A 50 8.91 17.98 -9.93
C ARG A 50 8.63 19.47 -10.12
N SER A 51 7.49 19.91 -9.60
CA SER A 51 7.16 21.32 -9.48
C SER A 51 8.10 22.06 -8.53
N SER A 52 8.39 23.34 -8.82
CA SER A 52 9.10 24.24 -7.88
C SER A 52 8.34 24.43 -6.57
N GLU A 53 7.05 24.09 -6.57
CA GLU A 53 6.19 24.16 -5.39
C GLU A 53 6.30 22.94 -4.47
N ALA A 54 7.04 21.89 -4.86
CA ALA A 54 7.23 20.72 -4.00
C ALA A 54 8.04 21.09 -2.74
N PRO A 55 7.50 20.93 -1.52
CA PRO A 55 8.13 21.42 -0.29
C PRO A 55 9.21 20.47 0.28
N TYR A 56 9.71 19.52 -0.51
CA TYR A 56 10.58 18.45 -0.02
C TYR A 56 12.05 18.78 -0.23
N SER A 57 12.88 18.38 0.72
CA SER A 57 14.34 18.54 0.63
C SER A 57 15.01 17.41 -0.15
N ASN A 58 14.36 16.25 -0.28
CA ASN A 58 14.88 15.08 -0.97
C ASN A 58 13.74 14.17 -1.51
N PRO A 59 14.03 13.24 -2.43
CA PRO A 59 13.01 12.36 -3.00
C PRO A 59 12.32 11.46 -1.97
N TYR A 60 13.03 11.05 -0.91
CA TYR A 60 12.44 10.20 0.14
C TYR A 60 11.32 10.90 0.91
N GLN A 61 11.43 12.21 1.16
CA GLN A 61 10.34 12.99 1.74
C GLN A 61 9.09 13.01 0.84
N ALA A 62 9.28 13.09 -0.48
CA ALA A 62 8.17 13.00 -1.42
C ALA A 62 7.53 11.61 -1.39
N LEU A 63 8.33 10.55 -1.23
CA LEU A 63 7.84 9.17 -1.09
C LEU A 63 6.98 8.99 0.18
N ILE A 64 7.37 9.61 1.30
CA ILE A 64 6.56 9.62 2.53
C ILE A 64 5.19 10.25 2.26
N MET A 65 5.18 11.43 1.62
CA MET A 65 3.92 12.11 1.26
C MET A 65 3.08 11.26 0.30
N ALA A 66 3.70 10.69 -0.73
CA ALA A 66 3.03 9.83 -1.70
C ALA A 66 2.32 8.65 -1.02
N SER A 67 2.89 8.08 0.05
CA SER A 67 2.25 6.96 0.77
C SER A 67 0.99 7.36 1.52
N MET A 68 0.94 8.58 2.06
CA MET A 68 -0.29 9.10 2.67
C MET A 68 -1.34 9.38 1.59
N VAL A 69 -0.94 9.96 0.46
CA VAL A 69 -1.83 10.22 -0.69
C VAL A 69 -2.40 8.93 -1.27
N GLU A 70 -1.56 7.90 -1.47
CA GLU A 70 -1.97 6.59 -1.97
C GLU A 70 -3.04 5.97 -1.07
N LYS A 71 -2.84 6.04 0.26
CA LYS A 71 -3.77 5.47 1.23
C LYS A 71 -5.09 6.21 1.34
N GLU A 72 -5.15 7.49 1.01
CA GLU A 72 -6.42 8.26 0.99
C GLU A 72 -7.15 8.21 -0.35
N THR A 73 -6.47 7.85 -1.43
CA THR A 73 -7.08 7.92 -2.76
C THR A 73 -8.04 6.75 -2.98
N GLY A 74 -9.35 7.00 -2.82
CA GLY A 74 -10.40 6.10 -3.28
C GLY A 74 -10.75 6.29 -4.76
N VAL A 75 -10.68 7.54 -5.26
CA VAL A 75 -11.00 7.93 -6.64
C VAL A 75 -9.74 8.50 -7.30
N PRO A 76 -9.21 7.88 -8.37
CA PRO A 76 -7.95 8.30 -9.00
C PRO A 76 -7.89 9.78 -9.40
N GLN A 77 -9.03 10.35 -9.82
CA GLN A 77 -9.14 11.74 -10.25
C GLN A 77 -8.96 12.76 -9.10
N GLU A 78 -9.23 12.36 -7.85
CA GLU A 78 -9.08 13.23 -6.68
C GLU A 78 -7.65 13.25 -6.11
N ARG A 79 -6.80 12.32 -6.54
CA ARG A 79 -5.42 12.14 -6.02
C ARG A 79 -4.62 13.43 -6.00
N GLY A 80 -4.64 14.18 -7.10
CA GLY A 80 -3.92 15.45 -7.20
C GLY A 80 -4.43 16.53 -6.25
N GLN A 81 -5.75 16.55 -5.98
CA GLN A 81 -6.35 17.48 -5.02
C GLN A 81 -6.01 17.10 -3.58
N ILE A 82 -6.05 15.80 -3.23
CA ILE A 82 -5.63 15.27 -1.93
C ILE A 82 -4.16 15.63 -1.66
N ALA A 83 -3.27 15.36 -2.62
CA ALA A 83 -1.86 15.75 -2.54
C ALA A 83 -1.69 17.26 -2.34
N GLY A 84 -2.49 18.07 -3.06
CA GLY A 84 -2.55 19.51 -2.87
C GLY A 84 -2.86 19.92 -1.44
N VAL A 85 -3.87 19.30 -0.81
CA VAL A 85 -4.26 19.62 0.57
C VAL A 85 -3.12 19.30 1.53
N PHE A 86 -2.52 18.12 1.43
CA PHE A 86 -1.40 17.75 2.32
C PHE A 86 -0.18 18.66 2.14
N VAL A 87 0.20 18.98 0.90
CA VAL A 87 1.33 19.89 0.63
C VAL A 87 1.07 21.28 1.19
N ARG A 88 -0.14 21.82 1.02
CA ARG A 88 -0.50 23.13 1.58
C ARG A 88 -0.46 23.14 3.10
N ARG A 89 -1.03 22.11 3.74
CA ARG A 89 -0.93 21.95 5.20
C ARG A 89 0.51 21.88 5.68
N LEU A 90 1.35 21.10 5.00
CA LEU A 90 2.76 20.96 5.32
C LEU A 90 3.49 22.31 5.23
N LYS A 91 3.27 23.09 4.16
CA LYS A 91 3.85 24.42 3.99
C LYS A 91 3.41 25.42 5.07
N LEU A 92 2.16 25.31 5.54
CA LEU A 92 1.60 26.15 6.60
C LEU A 92 1.97 25.69 8.02
N GLY A 93 2.71 24.59 8.17
CA GLY A 93 2.99 24.00 9.49
C GLY A 93 1.76 23.40 10.18
N MET A 94 0.69 23.14 9.43
CA MET A 94 -0.50 22.46 9.95
C MET A 94 -0.25 20.97 10.08
N GLN A 95 -0.88 20.35 11.07
CA GLN A 95 -0.92 18.89 11.20
C GLN A 95 -1.62 18.27 9.99
N LEU A 96 -1.07 17.16 9.48
CA LEU A 96 -1.61 16.49 8.29
C LEU A 96 -2.92 15.74 8.57
N GLN A 97 -3.09 15.22 9.80
CA GLN A 97 -4.35 14.64 10.30
C GLN A 97 -4.97 13.62 9.35
N THR A 98 -4.21 12.58 9.01
CA THR A 98 -4.66 11.49 8.14
C THR A 98 -4.72 10.17 8.91
N ASP A 99 -5.86 9.49 8.80
CA ASP A 99 -6.17 8.28 9.56
C ASP A 99 -5.27 7.08 9.21
N PRO A 100 -4.86 6.84 7.94
CA PRO A 100 -3.96 5.77 7.57
C PRO A 100 -2.62 5.81 8.32
N ALA A 101 -2.10 7.01 8.62
CA ALA A 101 -0.85 7.12 9.38
C ALA A 101 -1.04 6.72 10.85
N VAL A 102 -2.19 7.04 11.45
CA VAL A 102 -2.54 6.58 12.81
C VAL A 102 -2.68 5.07 12.82
N ILE A 103 -3.41 4.52 11.85
CA ILE A 103 -3.62 3.07 11.70
C ILE A 103 -2.27 2.35 11.54
N TYR A 104 -1.37 2.88 10.72
CA TYR A 104 -0.02 2.35 10.56
C TYR A 104 0.75 2.36 11.89
N GLY A 105 0.71 3.48 12.62
CA GLY A 105 1.36 3.61 13.94
C GLY A 105 0.78 2.72 15.04
N MET A 106 -0.48 2.29 14.91
CA MET A 106 -1.11 1.32 15.82
C MET A 106 -0.60 -0.10 15.58
N GLY A 107 -0.17 -0.42 14.35
CA GLY A 107 0.26 -1.76 13.95
C GLY A 107 -0.83 -2.80 14.23
N GLU A 108 -0.43 -3.93 14.83
CA GLU A 108 -1.32 -5.05 15.16
C GLU A 108 -2.45 -4.70 16.14
N ARG A 109 -2.37 -3.56 16.85
CA ARG A 109 -3.45 -3.11 17.75
C ARG A 109 -4.70 -2.66 16.99
N TYR A 110 -4.57 -2.37 15.69
CA TYR A 110 -5.70 -1.95 14.88
C TYR A 110 -6.64 -3.12 14.57
N ASN A 111 -7.86 -3.05 15.08
CA ASN A 111 -8.89 -4.09 14.93
C ASN A 111 -10.00 -3.71 13.94
N GLY A 112 -9.72 -2.79 13.01
CA GLY A 112 -10.70 -2.27 12.06
C GLY A 112 -11.51 -1.09 12.57
N LYS A 113 -11.32 -0.64 13.81
CA LYS A 113 -12.01 0.53 14.38
C LYS A 113 -11.00 1.56 14.87
N LEU A 114 -11.20 2.81 14.44
CA LEU A 114 -10.43 3.95 14.90
C LEU A 114 -11.28 4.75 15.89
N THR A 115 -10.76 4.94 17.11
CA THR A 115 -11.47 5.68 18.17
C THR A 115 -10.86 7.06 18.40
N ARG A 116 -11.61 7.96 19.03
CA ARG A 116 -11.09 9.27 19.46
C ARG A 116 -9.88 9.16 20.39
N ALA A 117 -9.77 8.09 21.17
CA ALA A 117 -8.61 7.85 22.01
C ALA A 117 -7.37 7.57 21.16
N ASN A 118 -7.50 6.80 20.08
CA ASN A 118 -6.39 6.50 19.17
C ASN A 118 -5.88 7.76 18.47
N LEU A 119 -6.78 8.65 18.05
CA LEU A 119 -6.38 9.93 17.43
C LEU A 119 -5.57 10.83 18.37
N ARG A 120 -5.66 10.64 19.69
CA ARG A 120 -4.93 11.41 20.70
C ARG A 120 -3.70 10.70 21.25
N GLU A 121 -3.51 9.42 20.90
CA GLU A 121 -2.38 8.62 21.37
C GLU A 121 -1.09 9.08 20.69
N PRO A 122 -0.07 9.53 21.43
CA PRO A 122 1.17 9.99 20.83
C PRO A 122 1.96 8.80 20.26
N THR A 123 2.11 8.77 18.94
CA THR A 123 3.02 7.85 18.25
C THR A 123 3.81 8.63 17.20
N PRO A 124 4.99 8.13 16.76
CA PRO A 124 5.76 8.78 15.70
C PRO A 124 5.02 8.90 14.35
N TYR A 125 3.92 8.17 14.16
CA TYR A 125 3.13 8.18 12.92
C TYR A 125 1.79 8.91 13.07
N ASN A 126 1.39 9.27 14.28
CA ASN A 126 0.10 9.92 14.50
C ASN A 126 0.17 11.40 14.10
N THR A 127 -0.22 11.68 12.86
CA THR A 127 -0.26 13.04 12.27
C THR A 127 -1.35 13.96 12.84
N TYR A 128 -2.12 13.51 13.84
CA TYR A 128 -2.96 14.37 14.70
C TYR A 128 -2.20 14.91 15.92
N VAL A 129 -1.01 14.38 16.20
CA VAL A 129 -0.19 14.76 17.36
C VAL A 129 1.14 15.34 16.92
N ILE A 130 1.79 14.74 15.93
CA ILE A 130 3.06 15.23 15.41
C ILE A 130 2.85 16.39 14.43
N ALA A 131 3.82 17.31 14.39
CA ALA A 131 3.92 18.31 13.34
C ALA A 131 4.65 17.72 12.13
N GLY A 132 4.10 17.93 10.93
CA GLY A 132 4.70 17.47 9.68
C GLY A 132 4.44 16.00 9.34
N MET A 133 5.43 15.38 8.69
CA MET A 133 5.32 14.02 8.13
C MET A 133 5.77 12.93 9.12
N PRO A 134 5.25 11.70 9.01
CA PRO A 134 5.77 10.55 9.74
C PRO A 134 7.23 10.24 9.34
N PRO A 135 7.97 9.41 10.12
CA PRO A 135 9.38 9.14 9.87
C PRO A 135 9.65 8.29 8.62
N THR A 136 8.65 7.55 8.14
CA THR A 136 8.75 6.66 6.98
C THR A 136 7.45 6.69 6.17
N PRO A 137 7.46 6.17 4.93
CA PRO A 137 6.23 5.82 4.24
C PRO A 137 5.37 4.88 5.09
N ILE A 138 4.08 4.81 4.79
CA ILE A 138 3.10 3.93 5.46
C ILE A 138 2.51 2.87 4.52
N SER A 139 2.96 2.84 3.27
CA SER A 139 2.56 1.87 2.25
C SER A 139 3.54 1.87 1.07
N LEU A 140 3.42 0.85 0.22
CA LEU A 140 3.90 0.92 -1.16
C LEU A 140 3.05 1.92 -1.95
N VAL A 141 3.63 2.55 -2.99
CA VAL A 141 2.98 3.61 -3.76
C VAL A 141 3.16 3.43 -5.25
N GLY A 142 2.12 3.76 -6.02
CA GLY A 142 2.21 3.81 -7.47
C GLY A 142 2.88 5.09 -7.97
N ARG A 143 3.30 5.08 -9.24
CA ARG A 143 3.88 6.27 -9.90
C ARG A 143 2.94 7.47 -9.81
N GLU A 144 1.64 7.28 -9.96
CA GLU A 144 0.65 8.36 -9.90
C GLU A 144 0.60 9.08 -8.54
N ALA A 145 0.83 8.36 -7.43
CA ALA A 145 0.91 8.98 -6.10
C ALA A 145 2.22 9.73 -5.90
N ILE A 146 3.33 9.19 -6.40
CA ILE A 146 4.63 9.89 -6.43
C ILE A 146 4.49 11.19 -7.23
N HIS A 147 3.92 11.10 -8.43
CA HIS A 147 3.66 12.22 -9.31
C HIS A 147 2.79 13.28 -8.62
N ALA A 148 1.66 12.90 -8.02
CA ALA A 148 0.77 13.83 -7.33
C ALA A 148 1.44 14.51 -6.13
N ALA A 149 2.28 13.79 -5.38
CA ALA A 149 3.03 14.38 -4.26
C ALA A 149 4.03 15.45 -4.74
N LEU A 150 4.68 15.23 -5.88
CA LEU A 150 5.68 16.12 -6.48
C LEU A 150 5.09 17.24 -7.34
N ASN A 151 3.87 17.03 -7.86
CA ASN A 151 3.14 17.95 -8.72
C ASN A 151 1.72 18.16 -8.17
N PRO A 152 1.59 18.75 -6.96
CA PRO A 152 0.30 18.94 -6.32
C PRO A 152 -0.59 19.90 -7.13
N VAL A 153 -1.90 19.60 -7.20
CA VAL A 153 -2.86 20.50 -7.85
C VAL A 153 -2.96 21.80 -7.07
N ALA A 154 -2.80 22.92 -7.78
CA ALA A 154 -2.95 24.26 -7.24
C ALA A 154 -4.38 24.48 -6.71
N GLY A 155 -4.51 25.31 -5.69
CA GLY A 155 -5.80 25.61 -5.06
C GLY A 155 -5.63 26.11 -3.63
N SER A 156 -6.76 26.36 -2.98
CA SER A 156 -6.85 26.91 -1.62
C SER A 156 -7.29 25.89 -0.58
N SER A 157 -7.76 24.71 -1.00
CA SER A 157 -8.38 23.77 -0.06
C SER A 157 -7.40 23.23 0.96
N LEU A 158 -7.80 23.30 2.23
CA LEU A 158 -7.05 22.83 3.39
C LEU A 158 -7.72 21.65 4.08
N TYR A 159 -8.93 21.30 3.68
CA TYR A 159 -9.71 20.23 4.29
C TYR A 159 -10.35 19.38 3.21
N PHE A 160 -10.55 18.11 3.50
CA PHE A 160 -11.41 17.24 2.72
C PHE A 160 -12.19 16.30 3.64
N VAL A 161 -13.34 15.86 3.18
CA VAL A 161 -14.19 14.89 3.89
C VAL A 161 -14.81 13.91 2.91
N ALA A 162 -14.78 12.62 3.25
CA ALA A 162 -15.38 11.58 2.44
C ALA A 162 -16.90 11.74 2.38
N LYS A 163 -17.47 11.61 1.17
CA LYS A 163 -18.93 11.64 0.94
C LYS A 163 -19.63 10.31 1.24
N GLY A 164 -18.87 9.23 1.38
CA GLY A 164 -19.36 7.87 1.58
C GLY A 164 -19.54 7.05 0.31
N ASP A 165 -19.34 7.63 -0.87
CA ASP A 165 -19.30 6.96 -2.18
C ASP A 165 -17.87 6.70 -2.69
N GLY A 166 -16.87 7.00 -1.86
CA GLY A 166 -15.44 6.94 -2.19
C GLY A 166 -14.84 8.27 -2.65
N SER A 167 -15.67 9.27 -2.96
CA SER A 167 -15.24 10.63 -3.32
C SER A 167 -15.19 11.57 -2.10
N HIS A 168 -14.63 12.75 -2.29
CA HIS A 168 -14.44 13.75 -1.24
C HIS A 168 -15.08 15.10 -1.58
N VAL A 169 -15.44 15.85 -0.53
CA VAL A 169 -15.68 17.29 -0.60
C VAL A 169 -14.44 18.00 -0.09
N PHE A 170 -13.92 18.93 -0.87
CA PHE A 170 -12.78 19.76 -0.51
C PHE A 170 -13.28 21.11 0.01
N SER A 171 -12.60 21.67 1.01
CA SER A 171 -12.98 22.94 1.64
C SER A 171 -11.75 23.76 1.99
N ASP A 172 -11.88 25.08 1.88
CA ASP A 172 -10.79 26.03 2.08
C ASP A 172 -10.65 26.43 3.55
N ASP A 173 -11.78 26.46 4.27
CA ASP A 173 -11.84 26.83 5.68
C ASP A 173 -12.55 25.76 6.55
N LEU A 174 -12.41 25.92 7.86
CA LEU A 174 -12.92 24.99 8.85
C LEU A 174 -14.46 25.01 8.95
N ASP A 175 -15.11 26.14 8.70
CA ASP A 175 -16.57 26.26 8.81
C ASP A 175 -17.26 25.55 7.65
N ALA A 176 -16.72 25.70 6.43
CA ALA A 176 -17.12 24.95 5.25
C ALA A 176 -16.89 23.45 5.45
N HIS A 177 -15.72 23.06 5.98
CA HIS A 177 -15.44 21.66 6.30
C HIS A 177 -16.44 21.09 7.32
N ASN A 178 -16.69 21.79 8.43
CA ASN A 178 -17.64 21.37 9.46
C ASN A 178 -19.06 21.24 8.91
N SER A 179 -19.46 22.11 7.98
CA SER A 179 -20.75 22.00 7.29
C SER A 179 -20.81 20.74 6.43
N ALA A 180 -19.78 20.46 5.64
CA ALA A 180 -19.69 19.23 4.86
C ALA A 180 -19.68 17.97 5.75
N VAL A 181 -18.97 17.98 6.88
CA VAL A 181 -19.01 16.88 7.86
C VAL A 181 -20.44 16.63 8.36
N ARG A 182 -21.19 17.69 8.69
CA ARG A 182 -22.59 17.55 9.11
C ARG A 182 -23.47 16.95 8.02
N ASP A 183 -23.22 17.32 6.76
CA ASP A 183 -24.04 16.86 5.63
C ASP A 183 -23.73 15.43 5.22
N TYR A 184 -22.47 15.02 5.23
CA TYR A 184 -22.04 13.72 4.71
C TYR A 184 -21.78 12.65 5.78
N GLN A 185 -21.38 13.03 7.00
CA GLN A 185 -21.08 12.04 8.06
C GLN A 185 -22.20 11.90 9.09
N LEU A 186 -22.82 13.00 9.52
CA LEU A 186 -23.81 12.95 10.61
C LEU A 186 -25.21 12.49 10.14
N LYS A 187 -25.52 12.61 8.85
CA LYS A 187 -26.87 12.31 8.31
C LYS A 187 -27.13 10.85 7.87
N ARG A 188 -26.16 9.90 7.94
CA ARG A 188 -26.28 8.41 8.10
C ARG A 188 -25.10 7.61 7.49
N ARG A 189 -24.59 6.62 8.24
CA ARG A 189 -24.48 5.14 7.98
C ARG A 189 -23.47 4.51 8.96
N ALA A 190 -23.71 3.28 9.43
CA ALA A 190 -22.84 2.57 10.40
C ALA A 190 -21.47 2.16 9.83
N ASP A 191 -21.29 2.26 8.50
CA ASP A 191 -20.16 1.71 7.76
C ASP A 191 -19.16 2.81 7.31
N TYR A 192 -19.24 4.01 7.89
CA TYR A 192 -18.38 5.14 7.52
C TYR A 192 -16.90 4.88 7.80
N ARG A 193 -16.05 5.21 6.81
CA ARG A 193 -14.60 5.23 6.94
C ARG A 193 -14.08 6.50 6.27
N SER A 194 -13.17 7.18 6.97
CA SER A 194 -12.41 8.35 6.54
C SER A 194 -11.39 8.02 5.45
N SER A 195 -10.99 6.77 5.35
CA SER A 195 -10.14 6.25 4.29
C SER A 195 -10.79 5.04 3.60
N PRO A 196 -10.43 4.73 2.35
CA PRO A 196 -10.90 3.55 1.65
C PRO A 196 -10.71 2.27 2.48
N ALA A 197 -11.64 1.33 2.37
CA ALA A 197 -11.48 0.03 3.01
C ALA A 197 -10.17 -0.64 2.53
N PRO A 198 -9.45 -1.36 3.42
CA PRO A 198 -8.36 -2.21 2.96
C PRO A 198 -8.91 -3.15 1.87
N ALA A 199 -8.19 -3.27 0.75
CA ALA A 199 -8.52 -4.28 -0.25
C ALA A 199 -8.56 -5.64 0.46
N ALA A 200 -9.66 -6.39 0.30
CA ALA A 200 -9.69 -7.77 0.74
C ALA A 200 -8.51 -8.49 0.09
N ALA A 201 -7.72 -9.24 0.87
CA ALA A 201 -6.65 -10.06 0.30
C ALA A 201 -7.23 -10.87 -0.86
N PRO A 202 -6.56 -10.93 -2.03
CA PRO A 202 -7.04 -11.78 -3.11
C PRO A 202 -7.18 -13.20 -2.55
N ALA A 203 -8.36 -13.79 -2.71
CA ALA A 203 -8.55 -15.21 -2.44
C ALA A 203 -7.43 -15.96 -3.17
N PRO A 204 -6.80 -16.99 -2.57
CA PRO A 204 -5.78 -17.75 -3.26
C PRO A 204 -6.40 -18.28 -4.56
N THR A 205 -6.00 -17.69 -5.69
CA THR A 205 -6.31 -18.21 -7.01
C THR A 205 -5.72 -19.60 -7.05
N GLY A 206 -6.60 -20.60 -7.09
CA GLY A 206 -6.22 -22.01 -7.19
C GLY A 206 -5.16 -22.17 -8.27
N ALA A 207 -4.06 -22.82 -7.89
CA ALA A 207 -3.08 -23.29 -8.84
C ALA A 207 -3.80 -24.06 -9.96
N PRO A 208 -3.41 -23.90 -11.24
CA PRO A 208 -3.93 -24.75 -12.28
C PRO A 208 -3.63 -26.22 -11.92
N ALA A 209 -4.66 -27.06 -11.98
CA ALA A 209 -4.56 -28.48 -11.71
C ALA A 209 -3.42 -29.07 -12.55
N ALA A 210 -2.37 -29.54 -11.86
CA ALA A 210 -1.34 -30.34 -12.47
C ALA A 210 -1.97 -31.68 -12.89
N ASP A 211 -1.66 -32.07 -14.13
CA ASP A 211 -2.00 -33.35 -14.75
C ASP A 211 -1.84 -34.53 -13.78
N SER A 212 -2.87 -35.37 -13.73
CA SER A 212 -2.88 -36.64 -12.99
C SER A 212 -1.79 -37.57 -13.52
N PRO A 213 -0.88 -38.11 -12.68
CA PRO A 213 -0.06 -39.24 -13.10
C PRO A 213 -0.90 -40.53 -13.12
N ALA A 214 -0.74 -41.29 -14.19
CA ALA A 214 -1.38 -42.57 -14.45
C ALA A 214 -1.17 -43.59 -13.31
N SER A 215 -2.21 -44.38 -13.06
CA SER A 215 -2.24 -45.47 -12.08
C SER A 215 -1.17 -46.55 -12.37
N PRO A 216 -0.57 -47.16 -11.33
CA PRO A 216 0.29 -48.33 -11.50
C PRO A 216 -0.55 -49.60 -11.76
N PRO A 217 -0.03 -50.61 -12.49
CA PRO A 217 -0.75 -51.85 -12.73
C PRO A 217 -0.77 -52.75 -11.48
N GLU A 218 -1.87 -53.47 -11.32
CA GLU A 218 -2.14 -54.47 -10.26
C GLU A 218 -1.22 -55.70 -10.35
N PRO A 219 -0.96 -56.39 -9.22
CA PRO A 219 -0.15 -57.60 -9.19
C PRO A 219 -0.92 -58.82 -9.72
N GLU A 220 -0.35 -59.46 -10.74
CA GLU A 220 -0.84 -60.70 -11.33
C GLU A 220 -0.57 -61.89 -10.39
N THR A 221 -1.64 -62.56 -9.98
CA THR A 221 -1.61 -63.79 -9.19
C THR A 221 -1.07 -64.95 -10.02
N ALA A 222 -0.06 -65.64 -9.49
CA ALA A 222 0.52 -66.85 -10.07
C ALA A 222 -0.51 -67.98 -10.20
N PRO A 223 -0.48 -68.74 -11.31
CA PRO A 223 -1.02 -70.09 -11.35
C PRO A 223 0.08 -71.15 -11.23
N ASP A 224 -0.43 -72.31 -10.85
CA ASP A 224 0.18 -73.56 -10.39
C ASP A 224 1.30 -74.16 -11.26
N ALA A 225 2.18 -74.92 -10.60
CA ALA A 225 3.27 -75.66 -11.21
C ALA A 225 2.79 -76.90 -11.99
N PRO A 226 3.57 -77.38 -12.98
CA PRO A 226 3.64 -78.80 -13.25
C PRO A 226 5.05 -79.37 -13.05
N GLN A 227 5.10 -80.33 -12.14
CA GLN A 227 5.81 -81.62 -12.18
C GLN A 227 7.13 -81.73 -12.97
N SER A 228 8.16 -81.99 -12.18
CA SER A 228 9.43 -82.64 -12.50
C SER A 228 9.27 -84.04 -13.12
N GLU A 229 10.11 -84.37 -14.11
CA GLU A 229 10.71 -85.70 -14.33
C GLU A 229 11.89 -85.57 -15.34
N PRO A 230 12.80 -86.56 -15.49
CA PRO A 230 14.19 -86.38 -15.09
C PRO A 230 15.23 -86.59 -16.22
N ASP A 231 16.50 -86.59 -15.79
CA ASP A 231 17.61 -87.45 -16.24
C ASP A 231 18.76 -86.89 -17.10
N THR A 232 19.97 -87.16 -16.59
CA THR A 232 21.29 -87.31 -17.26
C THR A 232 21.86 -86.10 -18.03
N GLN A 233 23.15 -85.74 -17.95
CA GLN A 233 24.38 -86.50 -17.71
C GLN A 233 25.51 -85.52 -17.37
#